data_AF-A0A9P5NF07-F1
#
_entry.id   AF-A0A9P5NF07-F1
#
_cell.length_a   1.000
_cell.length_b   1.000
_cell.length_c   1.000
_cell.angle_alpha   90.00
_cell.angle_beta   90.00
_cell.angle_gamma   90.00
#
_symmetry.space_group_name_H-M   'P 1'
#
loop_
_entity.id
_entity.type
_entity.pdbx_description
1 polymer ?
#
loop_
_entity_poly.entity_id
_entity_poly.type
_entity_poly.pdbx_seq_one_letter_code
_entity_poly.pdbx_strand_id
1 'polypeptide(L)'
;MRSAIYLAILMPFFAVFVQCAPLPLEVGTVYGHDDLYDQTIVPTDFNGATDHTQASLANVHAAVNEAHNQIMNIKKMMDENHPDLHAHLTNAFGPNYNKEEIHKTINRLATGKIDIAQTNAPNDEGNETTNAIAKHSSGAQADRVVFYEKFHRKTLDAQAGTVIHEATHALARTKDHFREDPNQPGKFEAVSSKHEGNPGVMKAYAHSEHFDHLKTHASEVMHQNADSYMVLAHTVKHGLPQVHQAANSNANPNVNAPSSSHPVPNADIHHDAPGSAHPPENAHAYNAPAEAHHAAHPPAAPAGDKKKGCCGIL
;
A
#
# COMPACT_ATOMS: atom_id res chain seq x y z
N MET A 1 -40.72 43.67 50.49
CA MET A 1 -41.30 42.68 49.57
C MET A 1 -41.32 43.29 48.17
N ARG A 2 -40.37 42.93 47.30
CA ARG A 2 -40.41 43.27 45.87
C ARG A 2 -39.99 42.02 45.11
N SER A 3 -40.97 41.35 44.53
CA SER A 3 -40.80 40.15 43.70
C SER A 3 -40.41 40.56 42.29
N ALA A 4 -39.28 40.07 41.80
CA ALA A 4 -38.90 40.14 40.40
C ALA A 4 -39.12 38.76 39.77
N ILE A 5 -40.09 38.67 38.86
CA ILE A 5 -40.39 37.49 38.05
C ILE A 5 -39.42 37.51 36.87
N TYR A 6 -38.45 36.60 36.84
CA TYR A 6 -37.59 36.38 35.69
C TYR A 6 -38.25 35.35 34.77
N LEU A 7 -38.72 35.83 33.61
CA LEU A 7 -39.25 35.03 32.52
C LEU A 7 -38.06 34.47 31.71
N ALA A 8 -37.72 33.20 31.91
CA ALA A 8 -36.71 32.50 31.12
C ALA A 8 -37.30 32.12 29.75
N ILE A 9 -36.89 32.85 28.72
CA ILE A 9 -37.23 32.53 27.32
C ILE A 9 -36.32 31.39 26.88
N LEU A 10 -36.91 30.21 26.75
CA LEU A 10 -36.27 28.98 26.29
C LEU A 10 -36.27 29.00 24.76
N MET A 11 -35.16 29.45 24.15
CA MET A 11 -34.99 29.35 22.69
C MET A 11 -34.54 27.94 22.31
N PRO A 12 -35.25 27.24 21.41
CA PRO A 12 -34.79 25.96 20.88
C PRO A 12 -33.67 26.24 19.87
N PHE A 13 -32.43 25.96 20.26
CA PHE A 13 -31.33 25.82 19.31
C PHE A 13 -31.59 24.57 18.46
N PHE A 14 -32.18 24.77 17.28
CA PHE A 14 -32.15 23.78 16.21
C PHE A 14 -30.70 23.71 15.70
N ALA A 15 -29.91 22.83 16.31
CA ALA A 15 -28.64 22.40 15.74
C ALA A 15 -28.95 21.57 14.49
N VAL A 16 -28.89 22.22 13.32
CA VAL A 16 -28.87 21.52 12.04
C VAL A 16 -27.50 20.85 11.93
N PHE A 17 -27.42 19.59 12.37
CA PHE A 17 -26.30 18.73 12.04
C PHE A 17 -26.39 18.39 10.56
N VAL A 18 -25.73 19.20 9.73
CA VAL A 18 -25.41 18.78 8.35
C VAL A 18 -24.40 17.66 8.50
N GLN A 19 -24.90 16.43 8.45
CA GLN A 19 -24.09 15.23 8.42
C GLN A 19 -23.47 15.15 7.03
N CYS A 20 -22.40 15.92 6.81
CA CYS A 20 -21.59 15.79 5.60
C CYS A 20 -21.08 14.36 5.56
N ALA A 21 -21.58 13.56 4.62
CA ALA A 21 -20.97 12.29 4.30
C ALA A 21 -19.48 12.55 3.98
N PRO A 22 -18.54 11.71 4.46
CA PRO A 22 -17.15 11.84 4.10
C PRO A 22 -17.05 11.80 2.57
N LEU A 23 -16.54 12.89 2.00
CA LEU A 23 -16.28 12.98 0.57
C LEU A 23 -15.20 11.93 0.24
N PRO A 24 -15.34 11.19 -0.88
CA PRO A 24 -14.34 10.21 -1.26
C PRO A 24 -12.97 10.87 -1.46
N LEU A 25 -11.91 10.07 -1.46
CA LEU A 25 -10.61 10.44 -2.03
C LEU A 25 -10.89 10.79 -3.48
N GLU A 26 -11.20 12.06 -3.72
CA GLU A 26 -11.36 12.56 -5.07
C GLU A 26 -9.98 12.46 -5.70
N VAL A 27 -9.95 11.89 -6.90
CA VAL A 27 -8.83 12.18 -7.77
C VAL A 27 -8.72 13.71 -7.79
N GLY A 28 -7.54 14.25 -7.45
CA GLY A 28 -7.26 15.66 -7.68
C GLY A 28 -7.46 15.99 -9.15
N THR A 29 -7.13 17.20 -9.56
CA THR A 29 -7.10 17.61 -10.96
C THR A 29 -6.43 16.51 -11.80
N VAL A 30 -7.24 15.71 -12.52
CA VAL A 30 -6.73 14.75 -13.48
C VAL A 30 -6.40 15.60 -14.68
N TYR A 31 -5.12 15.93 -14.81
CA TYR A 31 -4.57 16.53 -16.01
C TYR A 31 -4.73 15.51 -17.15
N GLY A 32 -5.92 15.44 -17.74
CA GLY A 32 -6.23 14.36 -18.69
C GLY A 32 -7.60 14.35 -19.37
N HIS A 33 -8.65 15.04 -18.89
CA HIS A 33 -9.82 15.23 -19.76
C HIS A 33 -10.65 16.50 -19.53
N ASP A 34 -10.96 16.89 -18.29
CA ASP A 34 -11.83 18.07 -18.04
C ASP A 34 -11.07 19.39 -17.91
N ASP A 35 -9.77 19.36 -17.61
CA ASP A 35 -8.90 20.55 -17.58
C ASP A 35 -8.28 20.90 -18.95
N LEU A 36 -8.69 20.23 -20.03
CA LEU A 36 -8.27 20.57 -21.40
C LEU A 36 -8.85 21.91 -21.91
N TYR A 37 -9.70 22.59 -21.13
CA TYR A 37 -10.16 23.95 -21.43
C TYR A 37 -9.67 25.00 -20.42
N ASP A 38 -8.93 24.63 -19.37
CA ASP A 38 -8.17 25.61 -18.59
C ASP A 38 -6.87 25.95 -19.33
N GLN A 39 -6.95 26.94 -20.21
CA GLN A 39 -5.82 27.43 -21.01
C GLN A 39 -4.69 28.06 -20.17
N THR A 40 -4.81 28.13 -18.85
CA THR A 40 -3.77 28.72 -17.99
C THR A 40 -2.74 27.70 -17.52
N ILE A 41 -3.04 26.40 -17.62
CA ILE A 41 -2.07 25.34 -17.32
C ILE A 41 -1.42 24.95 -18.65
N VAL A 42 -0.35 25.69 -18.98
CA VAL A 42 0.50 25.40 -20.13
C VAL A 42 0.91 23.93 -20.05
N PRO A 43 0.56 23.09 -21.04
CA PRO A 43 1.22 21.80 -21.24
C PRO A 43 2.65 22.14 -21.63
N THR A 44 3.50 22.34 -20.62
CA THR A 44 4.92 22.57 -20.82
C THR A 44 5.52 21.22 -21.17
N ASP A 45 5.63 20.98 -22.47
CA ASP A 45 6.69 20.20 -23.09
C ASP A 45 6.77 18.69 -22.79
N PHE A 46 5.64 17.99 -22.68
CA PHE A 46 5.63 16.53 -22.92
C PHE A 46 5.20 16.23 -24.35
N ASN A 47 6.13 16.45 -25.29
CA ASN A 47 5.98 16.17 -26.71
C ASN A 47 5.71 14.67 -26.96
N GLY A 48 4.43 14.28 -27.06
CA GLY A 48 4.03 13.19 -27.95
C GLY A 48 3.53 11.86 -27.34
N ALA A 49 3.37 11.74 -26.02
CA ALA A 49 2.85 10.51 -25.42
C ALA A 49 1.43 10.70 -24.85
N THR A 50 0.45 10.91 -25.73
CA THR A 50 -0.97 11.09 -25.38
C THR A 50 -1.74 9.77 -25.41
N ASP A 51 -1.18 8.67 -24.90
CA ASP A 51 -1.96 7.43 -24.76
C ASP A 51 -2.65 7.34 -23.39
N HIS A 52 -3.33 8.44 -23.02
CA HIS A 52 -4.36 8.44 -22.01
C HIS A 52 -5.62 7.83 -22.62
N THR A 53 -5.61 6.53 -22.88
CA THR A 53 -6.84 5.87 -23.34
C THR A 53 -7.92 6.08 -22.28
N GLN A 54 -9.16 6.28 -22.72
CA GLN A 54 -10.31 6.36 -21.82
C GLN A 54 -10.38 5.14 -20.88
N ALA A 55 -9.89 3.99 -21.33
CA ALA A 55 -9.76 2.78 -20.53
C ALA A 55 -8.73 2.92 -19.38
N SER A 56 -7.53 3.44 -19.66
CA SER A 56 -6.51 3.68 -18.63
C SER A 56 -6.99 4.66 -17.57
N LEU A 57 -7.72 5.71 -17.97
CA LEU A 57 -8.33 6.66 -17.03
C LEU A 57 -9.39 5.99 -16.15
N ALA A 58 -10.31 5.22 -16.75
CA ALA A 58 -11.34 4.49 -16.01
C ALA A 58 -10.75 3.49 -15.01
N ASN A 59 -9.68 2.77 -15.38
CA ASN A 59 -8.96 1.87 -14.48
C ASN A 59 -8.38 2.60 -13.27
N VAL A 60 -7.70 3.73 -13.50
CA VAL A 60 -7.13 4.55 -12.41
C VAL A 60 -8.24 5.06 -11.49
N HIS A 61 -9.36 5.53 -12.03
CA HIS A 61 -10.52 5.96 -11.22
C HIS A 61 -11.08 4.82 -10.37
N ALA A 62 -11.25 3.62 -10.95
CA ALA A 62 -11.71 2.46 -10.20
C ALA A 62 -10.75 2.11 -9.05
N ALA A 63 -9.44 2.13 -9.31
CA ALA A 63 -8.42 1.86 -8.31
C ALA A 63 -8.38 2.92 -7.19
N VAL A 64 -8.55 4.20 -7.52
CA VAL A 64 -8.63 5.29 -6.52
C VAL A 64 -9.86 5.13 -5.62
N ASN A 65 -11.02 4.81 -6.21
CA ASN A 65 -12.24 4.56 -5.44
C ASN A 65 -12.07 3.35 -4.51
N GLU A 66 -11.48 2.27 -5.01
CA GLU A 66 -11.20 1.09 -4.20
C GLU A 66 -10.20 1.39 -3.08
N ALA A 67 -9.13 2.14 -3.36
CA ALA A 67 -8.17 2.59 -2.36
C ALA A 67 -8.86 3.43 -1.26
N HIS A 68 -9.75 4.36 -1.66
CA HIS A 68 -10.52 5.15 -0.69
C HIS A 68 -11.36 4.26 0.24
N ASN A 69 -12.08 3.29 -0.32
CA ASN A 69 -12.89 2.37 0.48
C ASN A 69 -12.04 1.62 1.51
N GLN A 70 -10.86 1.13 1.10
CA GLN A 70 -9.92 0.47 2.01
C GLN A 70 -9.41 1.41 3.11
N ILE A 71 -9.04 2.64 2.76
CA ILE A 71 -8.61 3.67 3.73
C ILE A 71 -9.74 3.98 4.73
N MET A 72 -10.98 4.10 4.28
CA MET A 72 -12.12 4.34 5.16
C MET A 72 -12.41 3.16 6.09
N ASN A 73 -12.22 1.92 5.64
CA ASN A 73 -12.30 0.74 6.49
C ASN A 73 -11.21 0.75 7.58
N ILE A 74 -9.97 1.08 7.21
CA ILE A 74 -8.88 1.25 8.19
C ILE A 74 -9.24 2.35 9.19
N LYS A 75 -9.66 3.52 8.68
CA LYS A 75 -10.01 4.68 9.52
C LYS A 75 -11.09 4.32 10.53
N LYS A 76 -12.18 3.68 10.08
CA LYS A 76 -13.24 3.18 10.93
C LYS A 76 -12.70 2.24 12.00
N MET A 77 -11.89 1.26 11.61
CA MET A 77 -11.27 0.31 12.54
C MET A 77 -10.41 1.00 13.60
N MET A 78 -9.68 2.06 13.23
CA MET A 78 -8.87 2.87 14.15
C MET A 78 -9.73 3.72 15.10
N ASP A 79 -10.73 4.43 14.56
CA ASP A 79 -11.60 5.33 15.34
C ASP A 79 -12.46 4.56 16.36
N GLU A 80 -12.92 3.35 15.99
CA GLU A 80 -13.71 2.47 16.85
C GLU A 80 -12.83 1.62 17.79
N ASN A 81 -11.51 1.69 17.65
CA ASN A 81 -10.53 0.85 18.35
C ASN A 81 -10.92 -0.64 18.31
N HIS A 82 -11.19 -1.14 17.10
CA HIS A 82 -11.65 -2.50 16.86
C HIS A 82 -10.73 -3.54 17.55
N PRO A 83 -11.26 -4.64 18.11
CA PRO A 83 -10.45 -5.63 18.84
C PRO A 83 -9.28 -6.21 18.02
N ASP A 84 -9.49 -6.41 16.72
CA ASP A 84 -8.45 -6.97 15.83
C ASP A 84 -7.44 -5.94 15.31
N LEU A 85 -7.65 -4.64 15.60
CA LEU A 85 -6.80 -3.56 15.08
C LEU A 85 -5.32 -3.79 15.39
N HIS A 86 -5.02 -4.27 16.60
CA HIS A 86 -3.64 -4.54 17.02
C HIS A 86 -2.97 -5.59 16.13
N ALA A 87 -3.68 -6.65 15.76
CA ALA A 87 -3.13 -7.71 14.93
C ALA A 87 -2.85 -7.23 13.49
N HIS A 88 -3.75 -6.40 12.93
CA HIS A 88 -3.53 -5.77 11.63
C HIS A 88 -2.32 -4.83 11.62
N LEU A 89 -2.19 -3.99 12.65
CA LEU A 89 -1.06 -3.07 12.80
C LEU A 89 0.26 -3.82 13.01
N THR A 90 0.28 -4.85 13.85
CA THR A 90 1.48 -5.69 14.07
C THR A 90 1.90 -6.41 12.79
N ASN A 91 0.95 -6.93 12.01
CA ASN A 91 1.26 -7.59 10.74
C ASN A 91 1.90 -6.63 9.72
N ALA A 92 1.39 -5.40 9.66
CA ALA A 92 1.82 -4.39 8.68
C ALA A 92 3.09 -3.64 9.06
N PHE A 93 3.26 -3.31 10.35
CA PHE A 93 4.30 -2.40 10.84
C PHE A 93 5.28 -3.05 11.84
N GLY A 94 5.01 -4.27 12.29
CA GLY A 94 5.78 -4.93 13.35
C GLY A 94 5.30 -4.57 14.78
N PRO A 95 5.89 -5.17 15.82
CA PRO A 95 5.30 -5.16 17.17
C PRO A 95 5.36 -3.80 17.89
N ASN A 96 6.34 -2.95 17.60
CA ASN A 96 6.49 -1.63 18.24
C ASN A 96 6.07 -0.49 17.31
N TYR A 97 4.93 -0.63 16.63
CA TYR A 97 4.43 0.38 15.71
C TYR A 97 4.02 1.68 16.42
N ASN A 98 4.16 2.82 15.74
CA ASN A 98 3.69 4.12 16.23
C ASN A 98 2.22 4.34 15.84
N LYS A 99 1.28 4.01 16.75
CA LYS A 99 -0.17 4.07 16.47
C LYS A 99 -0.63 5.49 16.12
N GLU A 100 -0.12 6.51 16.82
CA GLU A 100 -0.56 7.89 16.61
C GLU A 100 -0.18 8.41 15.22
N GLU A 101 1.06 8.20 14.78
CA GLU A 101 1.51 8.65 13.45
C GLU A 101 0.83 7.86 12.32
N ILE A 102 0.55 6.57 12.53
CA ILE A 102 -0.26 5.78 11.58
C ILE A 102 -1.67 6.38 11.47
N HIS A 103 -2.33 6.68 12.59
CA HIS A 103 -3.70 7.26 12.57
C HIS A 103 -3.74 8.61 11.89
N LYS A 104 -2.74 9.46 12.15
CA LYS A 104 -2.56 10.75 11.49
C LYS A 104 -2.39 10.59 9.98
N THR A 105 -1.60 9.61 9.53
CA THR A 105 -1.45 9.31 8.10
C THR A 105 -2.77 8.84 7.49
N ILE A 106 -3.48 7.91 8.12
CA ILE A 106 -4.80 7.45 7.67
C ILE A 106 -5.81 8.61 7.57
N ASN A 107 -5.83 9.53 8.53
CA ASN A 107 -6.69 10.72 8.48
C ASN A 107 -6.34 11.67 7.31
N ARG A 108 -5.05 11.79 6.98
CA ARG A 108 -4.61 12.54 5.79
C ARG A 108 -5.03 11.86 4.51
N LEU A 109 -4.89 10.53 4.42
CA LEU A 109 -5.32 9.77 3.25
C LEU A 109 -6.83 9.83 3.07
N ALA A 110 -7.61 9.75 4.16
CA ALA A 110 -9.08 9.75 4.11
C ALA A 110 -9.69 11.04 3.53
N THR A 111 -8.98 12.17 3.61
CA THR A 111 -9.46 13.48 3.16
C THR A 111 -8.57 14.14 2.12
N GLY A 112 -7.39 13.58 1.87
CA GLY A 112 -6.39 14.11 0.95
C GLY A 112 -6.76 13.86 -0.50
N LYS A 113 -6.15 14.64 -1.39
CA LYS A 113 -6.25 14.48 -2.84
C LYS A 113 -4.86 14.26 -3.40
N ILE A 114 -4.75 13.33 -4.35
CA ILE A 114 -3.52 13.12 -5.12
C ILE A 114 -3.71 13.67 -6.53
N ASP A 115 -2.71 14.38 -7.02
CA ASP A 115 -2.72 14.84 -8.42
C ASP A 115 -2.16 13.73 -9.30
N ILE A 116 -2.86 13.42 -10.38
CA ILE A 116 -2.41 12.40 -11.35
C ILE A 116 -1.87 13.12 -12.57
N ALA A 117 -0.56 13.00 -12.80
CA ALA A 117 0.09 13.58 -13.96
C ALA A 117 -0.14 12.73 -15.21
N GLN A 118 -0.02 11.42 -15.10
CA GLN A 118 -0.15 10.49 -16.22
C GLN A 118 -0.82 9.19 -15.77
N THR A 119 -1.80 8.73 -16.54
CA THR A 119 -2.53 7.48 -16.26
C THR A 119 -1.89 6.28 -16.95
N ASN A 120 -1.08 6.48 -17.99
CA ASN A 120 -0.33 5.43 -18.67
C ASN A 120 0.91 6.04 -19.35
N ALA A 121 1.92 6.38 -18.54
CA ALA A 121 3.16 6.94 -19.05
C ALA A 121 3.92 5.90 -19.88
N PRO A 122 4.53 6.31 -21.00
CA PRO A 122 5.46 5.44 -21.71
C PRO A 122 6.65 5.13 -20.79
N ASN A 123 7.17 3.93 -20.94
CA ASN A 123 8.30 3.47 -20.14
C ASN A 123 9.60 3.89 -20.83
N ASP A 124 9.96 5.16 -20.69
CA ASP A 124 11.05 5.77 -21.48
C ASP A 124 12.46 5.27 -21.09
N GLU A 125 12.58 4.47 -20.02
CA GLU A 125 13.88 4.10 -19.42
C GLU A 125 14.15 2.59 -19.38
N GLY A 126 13.36 1.77 -20.07
CA GLY A 126 13.51 0.30 -20.00
C GLY A 126 13.24 -0.29 -18.61
N ASN A 127 12.63 0.48 -17.71
CA ASN A 127 12.24 0.03 -16.39
C ASN A 127 10.84 -0.58 -16.42
N GLU A 128 10.70 -1.72 -17.09
CA GLU A 128 9.47 -2.51 -17.19
C GLU A 128 8.90 -2.95 -15.83
N THR A 129 9.61 -2.68 -14.73
CA THR A 129 9.26 -3.17 -13.41
C THR A 129 8.37 -2.22 -12.59
N THR A 130 8.36 -0.93 -12.92
CA THR A 130 7.67 0.12 -12.16
C THR A 130 6.17 0.15 -12.46
N ASN A 131 5.34 0.21 -11.41
CA ASN A 131 3.87 0.30 -11.54
C ASN A 131 3.41 1.74 -11.55
N ALA A 132 3.90 2.54 -10.60
CA ALA A 132 3.62 3.95 -10.45
C ALA A 132 4.80 4.65 -9.74
N ILE A 133 4.81 5.98 -9.75
CA ILE A 133 5.70 6.81 -8.95
C ILE A 133 5.02 8.09 -8.48
N ALA A 134 5.23 8.47 -7.22
CA ALA A 134 4.95 9.80 -6.70
C ALA A 134 6.16 10.72 -6.94
N LYS A 135 6.03 11.66 -7.88
CA LYS A 135 7.03 12.69 -8.15
C LYS A 135 6.82 13.86 -7.20
N HIS A 136 7.81 14.11 -6.35
CA HIS A 136 7.86 15.34 -5.56
C HIS A 136 8.35 16.48 -6.44
N SER A 137 7.52 17.52 -6.61
CA SER A 137 7.96 18.72 -7.31
C SER A 137 8.84 19.58 -6.39
N SER A 138 10.01 19.99 -6.86
CA SER A 138 10.84 20.96 -6.16
C SER A 138 10.24 22.36 -6.33
N GLY A 139 9.22 22.71 -5.56
CA GLY A 139 8.58 24.02 -5.64
C GLY A 139 7.18 24.06 -5.01
N ALA A 140 6.38 25.05 -5.41
CA ALA A 140 5.01 25.23 -4.95
C ALA A 140 4.00 24.28 -5.61
N GLN A 141 4.44 23.40 -6.51
CA GLN A 141 3.57 22.42 -7.14
C GLN A 141 3.34 21.23 -6.20
N ALA A 142 2.10 20.75 -6.17
CA ALA A 142 1.74 19.53 -5.47
C ALA A 142 2.48 18.31 -6.04
N ASP A 143 2.71 17.31 -5.19
CA ASP A 143 3.26 16.03 -5.60
C ASP A 143 2.30 15.35 -6.60
N ARG A 144 2.85 14.79 -7.68
CA ARG A 144 2.05 14.17 -8.74
C ARG A 144 2.37 12.69 -8.90
N VAL A 145 1.35 11.87 -9.12
CA VAL A 145 1.47 10.44 -9.36
C VAL A 145 1.45 10.16 -10.86
N VAL A 146 2.35 9.29 -11.29
CA VAL A 146 2.43 8.77 -12.66
C VAL A 146 2.22 7.26 -12.62
N PHE A 147 1.30 6.75 -13.41
CA PHE A 147 1.04 5.32 -13.57
C PHE A 147 1.60 4.81 -14.90
N TYR A 148 2.16 3.61 -14.89
CA TYR A 148 2.75 2.95 -16.06
C TYR A 148 1.92 1.75 -16.51
N GLU A 149 2.23 1.20 -17.69
CA GLU A 149 1.49 0.09 -18.29
C GLU A 149 1.29 -1.11 -17.33
N LYS A 150 2.32 -1.46 -16.54
CA LYS A 150 2.28 -2.60 -15.61
C LYS A 150 1.19 -2.45 -14.52
N PHE A 151 0.84 -1.23 -14.14
CA PHE A 151 -0.27 -0.98 -13.22
C PHE A 151 -1.59 -1.52 -13.78
N HIS A 152 -1.84 -1.32 -15.08
CA HIS A 152 -3.10 -1.73 -15.73
C HIS A 152 -3.26 -3.24 -15.87
N ARG A 153 -2.17 -4.00 -15.71
CA ARG A 153 -2.16 -5.47 -15.77
C ARG A 153 -2.46 -6.14 -14.43
N LYS A 154 -2.56 -5.37 -13.34
CA LYS A 154 -2.86 -5.86 -11.99
C LYS A 154 -4.36 -6.05 -11.78
N THR A 155 -4.72 -6.83 -10.76
CA THR A 155 -6.09 -6.85 -10.23
C THR A 155 -6.45 -5.49 -9.64
N LEU A 156 -7.74 -5.17 -9.58
CA LEU A 156 -8.22 -3.92 -8.97
C LEU A 156 -7.71 -3.74 -7.53
N ASP A 157 -7.61 -4.83 -6.77
CA ASP A 157 -7.11 -4.79 -5.40
C ASP A 157 -5.62 -4.41 -5.33
N ALA A 158 -4.78 -5.02 -6.17
CA ALA A 158 -3.36 -4.68 -6.25
C ALA A 158 -3.12 -3.28 -6.85
N GLN A 159 -4.00 -2.82 -7.74
CA GLN A 159 -4.01 -1.42 -8.21
C GLN A 159 -4.32 -0.47 -7.06
N ALA A 160 -5.37 -0.75 -6.27
CA ALA A 160 -5.70 0.05 -5.09
C ALA A 160 -4.55 0.09 -4.08
N GLY A 161 -3.89 -1.05 -3.83
CA GLY A 161 -2.68 -1.10 -3.00
C GLY A 161 -1.56 -0.19 -3.54
N THR A 162 -1.35 -0.18 -4.86
CA THR A 162 -0.39 0.73 -5.51
C THR A 162 -0.80 2.19 -5.32
N VAL A 163 -2.09 2.53 -5.46
CA VAL A 163 -2.58 3.90 -5.22
C VAL A 163 -2.33 4.32 -3.76
N ILE A 164 -2.59 3.44 -2.79
CA ILE A 164 -2.35 3.71 -1.36
C ILE A 164 -0.86 3.97 -1.10
N HIS A 165 0.01 3.13 -1.67
CA HIS A 165 1.47 3.32 -1.61
C HIS A 165 1.87 4.72 -2.08
N GLU A 166 1.52 5.09 -3.32
CA GLU A 166 1.90 6.40 -3.88
C GLU A 166 1.26 7.57 -3.13
N ALA A 167 0.00 7.42 -2.68
CA ALA A 167 -0.68 8.44 -1.90
C ALA A 167 0.02 8.70 -0.55
N THR A 168 0.58 7.67 0.08
CA THR A 168 1.35 7.85 1.32
C THR A 168 2.64 8.63 1.08
N HIS A 169 3.31 8.44 -0.06
CA HIS A 169 4.46 9.27 -0.43
C HIS A 169 4.05 10.73 -0.58
N ALA A 170 2.99 10.99 -1.35
CA ALA A 170 2.53 12.34 -1.66
C ALA A 170 2.03 13.09 -0.40
N LEU A 171 1.22 12.42 0.43
CA LEU A 171 0.47 13.07 1.52
C LEU A 171 1.14 12.95 2.89
N ALA A 172 1.98 11.92 3.09
CA ALA A 172 2.61 11.63 4.37
C ALA A 172 4.14 11.52 4.29
N ARG A 173 4.75 11.68 3.11
CA ARG A 173 6.21 11.67 2.89
C ARG A 173 6.88 10.37 3.35
N THR A 174 6.17 9.24 3.25
CA THR A 174 6.72 7.90 3.47
C THR A 174 7.88 7.58 2.51
N LYS A 175 8.58 6.48 2.75
CA LYS A 175 9.79 6.04 2.04
C LYS A 175 9.74 4.53 1.76
N ASP A 176 10.54 4.13 0.78
CA ASP A 176 10.71 2.72 0.40
C ASP A 176 12.01 2.12 0.91
N HIS A 177 12.88 2.94 1.48
CA HIS A 177 14.24 2.55 1.81
C HIS A 177 14.54 2.91 3.26
N PHE A 178 15.24 2.01 3.92
CA PHE A 178 15.63 2.15 5.31
C PHE A 178 17.10 1.78 5.47
N ARG A 179 17.73 2.33 6.49
CA ARG A 179 19.12 2.02 6.81
C ARG A 179 19.29 1.97 8.31
N GLU A 180 20.12 1.06 8.78
CA GLU A 180 20.59 1.05 10.16
C GLU A 180 21.65 2.14 10.37
N ASP A 181 21.54 2.92 11.44
CA ASP A 181 22.52 3.95 11.78
C ASP A 181 23.87 3.27 12.07
N PRO A 182 24.94 3.57 11.31
CA PRO A 182 26.24 2.93 11.49
C PRO A 182 26.86 3.21 12.87
N ASN A 183 26.39 4.24 13.58
CA ASN A 183 26.88 4.61 14.91
C ASN A 183 25.99 4.08 16.04
N GLN A 184 24.80 3.55 15.72
CA GLN A 184 23.82 3.11 16.72
C GLN A 184 23.14 1.81 16.24
N PRO A 185 23.79 0.65 16.42
CA PRO A 185 23.22 -0.64 16.05
C PRO A 185 21.82 -0.85 16.65
N GLY A 186 20.90 -1.37 15.85
CA GLY A 186 19.49 -1.54 16.14
C GLY A 186 18.63 -0.30 15.90
N LYS A 187 19.21 0.86 15.59
CA LYS A 187 18.42 2.05 15.21
C LYS A 187 18.33 2.17 13.70
N PHE A 188 17.10 2.26 13.21
CA PHE A 188 16.81 2.40 11.79
C PHE A 188 16.26 3.79 11.48
N GLU A 189 16.57 4.28 10.29
CA GLU A 189 16.01 5.51 9.74
C GLU A 189 15.48 5.27 8.32
N ALA A 190 14.41 5.96 7.96
CA ALA A 190 13.93 6.00 6.59
C ALA A 190 14.85 6.92 5.75
N VAL A 191 15.25 6.45 4.58
CA VAL A 191 16.16 7.17 3.67
C VAL A 191 15.52 7.40 2.31
N SER A 192 16.01 8.41 1.58
CA SER A 192 15.53 8.66 0.22
C SER A 192 16.02 7.60 -0.78
N SER A 193 15.29 7.40 -1.87
CA SER A 193 15.68 6.51 -2.97
C SER A 193 17.02 6.87 -3.61
N LYS A 194 17.52 8.11 -3.45
CA LYS A 194 18.88 8.50 -3.91
C LYS A 194 20.00 7.74 -3.19
N HIS A 195 19.70 7.10 -2.07
CA HIS A 195 20.62 6.24 -1.35
C HIS A 195 20.42 4.76 -1.69
N GLU A 196 19.49 4.42 -2.59
CA GLU A 196 19.36 3.07 -3.10
C GLU A 196 20.72 2.61 -3.69
N GLY A 197 21.17 1.42 -3.29
CA GLY A 197 22.47 0.87 -3.70
C GLY A 197 23.63 1.20 -2.75
N ASN A 198 23.47 2.11 -1.80
CA ASN A 198 24.47 2.29 -0.74
C ASN A 198 24.52 1.03 0.15
N PRO A 199 25.71 0.59 0.60
CA PRO A 199 25.83 -0.53 1.52
C PRO A 199 24.97 -0.33 2.77
N GLY A 200 24.23 -1.37 3.17
CA GLY A 200 23.36 -1.36 4.35
C GLY A 200 21.99 -0.71 4.15
N VAL A 201 21.66 -0.19 2.96
CA VAL A 201 20.30 0.25 2.65
C VAL A 201 19.42 -0.94 2.30
N MET A 202 18.32 -1.09 3.03
CA MET A 202 17.33 -2.13 2.86
C MET A 202 16.12 -1.59 2.11
N LYS A 203 15.64 -2.35 1.13
CA LYS A 203 14.37 -2.12 0.45
C LYS A 203 13.23 -2.57 1.36
N ALA A 204 12.25 -1.72 1.62
CA ALA A 204 11.11 -2.02 2.46
C ALA A 204 9.84 -2.30 1.64
N TYR A 205 10.01 -3.00 0.52
CA TYR A 205 8.87 -3.47 -0.27
C TYR A 205 8.30 -4.73 0.38
N ALA A 206 6.98 -4.89 0.43
CA ALA A 206 6.28 -6.00 1.09
C ALA A 206 6.74 -7.39 0.57
N HIS A 207 7.18 -7.46 -0.68
CA HIS A 207 7.70 -8.68 -1.31
C HIS A 207 9.21 -8.85 -1.21
N SER A 208 9.92 -7.91 -0.58
CA SER A 208 11.36 -8.00 -0.39
C SER A 208 11.71 -8.85 0.82
N GLU A 209 12.87 -9.51 0.76
CA GLU A 209 13.39 -10.29 1.89
C GLU A 209 13.67 -9.45 3.15
N HIS A 210 13.85 -8.14 2.99
CA HIS A 210 14.12 -7.24 4.12
C HIS A 210 12.86 -6.79 4.85
N PHE A 211 11.67 -6.96 4.28
CA PHE A 211 10.45 -6.41 4.89
C PHE A 211 10.16 -7.00 6.27
N ASP A 212 10.27 -8.32 6.41
CA ASP A 212 10.09 -8.99 7.71
C ASP A 212 11.21 -8.63 8.69
N HIS A 213 12.44 -8.46 8.20
CA HIS A 213 13.55 -7.98 9.02
C HIS A 213 13.26 -6.56 9.56
N LEU A 214 12.82 -5.64 8.70
CA LEU A 214 12.48 -4.28 9.09
C LEU A 214 11.26 -4.24 10.03
N LYS A 215 10.22 -5.05 9.81
CA LYS A 215 9.14 -5.17 10.80
C LYS A 215 9.64 -5.68 12.15
N THR A 216 10.61 -6.59 12.16
CA THR A 216 11.13 -7.16 13.42
C THR A 216 12.03 -6.19 14.17
N HIS A 217 12.91 -5.47 13.45
CA HIS A 217 14.00 -4.70 14.05
C HIS A 217 13.82 -3.17 13.94
N ALA A 218 12.97 -2.71 13.04
CA ALA A 218 12.71 -1.30 12.73
C ALA A 218 11.24 -0.89 12.92
N SER A 219 10.43 -1.67 13.65
CA SER A 219 8.98 -1.43 13.76
C SER A 219 8.60 -0.02 14.23
N GLU A 220 9.46 0.61 15.04
CA GLU A 220 9.27 1.98 15.53
C GLU A 220 9.21 3.00 14.39
N VAL A 221 9.91 2.75 13.28
CA VAL A 221 9.97 3.64 12.10
C VAL A 221 9.19 3.11 10.89
N MET A 222 8.60 1.91 10.96
CA MET A 222 7.82 1.36 9.84
C MET A 222 6.57 2.17 9.50
N HIS A 223 6.08 3.04 10.39
CA HIS A 223 5.03 4.02 10.06
C HIS A 223 5.44 4.99 8.94
N GLN A 224 6.74 5.07 8.62
CA GLN A 224 7.30 5.84 7.51
C GLN A 224 7.41 5.03 6.23
N ASN A 225 7.08 3.73 6.22
CA ASN A 225 7.15 2.89 5.03
C ASN A 225 5.82 2.93 4.26
N ALA A 226 5.88 3.12 2.94
CA ALA A 226 4.68 3.16 2.09
C ALA A 226 3.98 1.80 1.99
N ASP A 227 4.75 0.72 1.82
CA ASP A 227 4.22 -0.64 1.67
C ASP A 227 3.53 -1.18 2.94
N SER A 228 3.92 -0.74 4.14
CA SER A 228 3.19 -1.07 5.36
C SER A 228 1.73 -0.60 5.32
N TYR A 229 1.43 0.55 4.71
CA TYR A 229 0.03 1.00 4.55
C TYR A 229 -0.73 0.16 3.53
N MET A 230 -0.07 -0.27 2.44
CA MET A 230 -0.65 -1.23 1.48
C MET A 230 -0.97 -2.57 2.17
N VAL A 231 -0.05 -3.09 2.98
CA VAL A 231 -0.27 -4.34 3.76
C VAL A 231 -1.40 -4.17 4.77
N LEU A 232 -1.46 -3.03 5.47
CA LEU A 232 -2.55 -2.73 6.41
C LEU A 232 -3.91 -2.74 5.68
N ALA A 233 -4.01 -2.01 4.57
CA ALA A 233 -5.24 -1.90 3.78
C ALA A 233 -5.74 -3.27 3.30
N HIS A 234 -4.82 -4.08 2.76
CA HIS A 234 -5.17 -5.43 2.34
C HIS A 234 -5.65 -6.29 3.50
N THR A 235 -4.92 -6.34 4.62
CA THR A 235 -5.36 -7.22 5.73
C THR A 235 -6.65 -6.76 6.37
N VAL A 236 -6.92 -5.45 6.45
CA VAL A 236 -8.21 -4.95 6.94
C VAL A 236 -9.36 -5.36 6.01
N LYS A 237 -9.13 -5.38 4.69
CA LYS A 237 -10.14 -5.79 3.71
C LYS A 237 -10.37 -7.30 3.66
N HIS A 238 -9.29 -8.09 3.61
CA HIS A 238 -9.34 -9.53 3.33
C HIS A 238 -9.14 -10.41 4.57
N GLY A 239 -8.92 -9.80 5.73
CA GLY A 239 -8.57 -10.48 6.96
C GLY A 239 -7.06 -10.67 7.12
N LEU A 240 -6.67 -11.10 8.32
CA LEU A 240 -5.29 -11.47 8.61
C LEU A 240 -4.93 -12.75 7.85
N PRO A 241 -3.68 -12.89 7.37
CA PRO A 241 -3.20 -14.17 6.88
C PRO A 241 -3.46 -15.23 7.95
N GLN A 242 -4.10 -16.34 7.57
CA GLN A 242 -4.20 -17.44 8.51
C GLN A 242 -2.79 -17.92 8.78
N VAL A 243 -2.31 -17.69 10.02
CA VAL A 243 -1.15 -18.40 10.52
C VAL A 243 -1.59 -19.85 10.46
N HIS A 244 -1.14 -20.59 9.44
CA HIS A 244 -1.23 -22.03 9.44
C HIS A 244 -0.50 -22.43 10.71
N GLN A 245 -1.26 -22.68 11.78
CA GLN A 245 -0.75 -23.30 12.98
C GLN A 245 -0.18 -24.60 12.45
N ALA A 246 1.13 -24.63 12.25
CA ALA A 246 1.84 -25.78 11.75
C ALA A 246 1.35 -26.92 12.61
N ALA A 247 0.55 -27.80 12.02
CA ALA A 247 -0.21 -28.79 12.75
C ALA A 247 0.81 -29.63 13.49
N ASN A 248 0.99 -29.35 14.78
CA ASN A 248 1.83 -30.10 15.68
C ASN A 248 1.08 -31.39 16.07
N SER A 249 0.36 -31.97 15.12
CA SER A 249 -0.35 -33.25 15.19
C SER A 249 0.61 -34.39 14.87
N ASN A 250 1.80 -34.38 15.48
CA ASN A 250 2.62 -35.57 15.63
C ASN A 250 2.63 -36.05 17.09
N ALA A 251 1.53 -35.77 17.82
CA ALA A 251 1.17 -36.54 19.00
C ALA A 251 0.64 -37.91 18.52
N ASN A 252 1.58 -38.81 18.23
CA ASN A 252 1.33 -40.22 18.03
C ASN A 252 0.70 -40.81 19.31
N PRO A 253 -0.59 -41.20 19.33
CA PRO A 253 -1.17 -41.88 20.47
C PRO A 253 -0.82 -43.37 20.36
N ASN A 254 0.46 -43.72 20.48
CA ASN A 254 0.81 -45.12 20.75
C ASN A 254 0.70 -45.36 22.26
N VAL A 255 -0.55 -45.37 22.75
CA VAL A 255 -0.88 -45.92 24.05
C VAL A 255 -1.64 -47.21 23.79
N ASN A 256 -0.94 -48.33 24.02
CA ASN A 256 -1.46 -49.69 24.00
C ASN A 256 -2.84 -49.76 24.68
N ALA A 257 -3.89 -50.10 23.93
CA ALA A 257 -5.17 -50.53 24.47
C ALA A 257 -5.32 -52.05 24.29
N PRO A 258 -5.64 -52.82 25.35
CA PRO A 258 -5.84 -54.25 25.26
C PRO A 258 -7.18 -54.61 24.59
N SER A 259 -7.10 -55.65 23.76
CA SER A 259 -8.18 -56.37 23.10
C SER A 259 -9.35 -56.73 24.04
N SER A 260 -10.56 -56.25 23.74
CA SER A 260 -11.79 -56.93 24.14
C SER A 260 -12.71 -57.11 22.93
N SER A 261 -12.89 -58.37 22.57
CA SER A 261 -13.89 -58.89 21.65
C SER A 261 -15.31 -58.69 22.19
N HIS A 262 -16.25 -58.19 21.37
CA HIS A 262 -17.60 -58.75 21.19
C HIS A 262 -18.34 -58.05 20.02
N PRO A 263 -19.35 -58.70 19.40
CA PRO A 263 -19.83 -58.35 18.05
C PRO A 263 -21.30 -57.83 17.97
N VAL A 264 -21.65 -57.40 16.74
CA VAL A 264 -22.99 -57.20 16.08
C VAL A 264 -23.83 -55.95 16.46
N PRO A 265 -24.86 -55.50 15.67
CA PRO A 265 -25.11 -55.51 14.20
C PRO A 265 -25.48 -54.14 13.57
N ASN A 266 -25.25 -54.05 12.26
CA ASN A 266 -26.06 -53.49 11.16
C ASN A 266 -27.21 -52.48 11.45
N ALA A 267 -27.14 -51.29 10.84
CA ALA A 267 -28.30 -50.56 10.32
C ALA A 267 -27.89 -49.57 9.21
N ASP A 268 -28.41 -49.82 8.02
CA ASP A 268 -28.51 -48.93 6.86
C ASP A 268 -29.15 -47.59 7.21
N ILE A 269 -28.54 -46.46 6.80
CA ILE A 269 -29.28 -45.26 6.40
C ILE A 269 -28.54 -44.61 5.21
N HIS A 270 -29.15 -44.73 4.03
CA HIS A 270 -28.92 -43.91 2.85
C HIS A 270 -29.41 -42.47 3.09
N HIS A 271 -28.59 -41.47 2.78
CA HIS A 271 -29.08 -40.18 2.29
C HIS A 271 -28.05 -39.55 1.34
N ASP A 272 -28.42 -39.53 0.07
CA ASP A 272 -27.79 -38.75 -0.99
C ASP A 272 -28.10 -37.25 -0.81
N ALA A 273 -27.07 -36.41 -0.91
CA ALA A 273 -27.19 -35.01 -1.29
C ALA A 273 -25.92 -34.59 -2.05
N PRO A 274 -26.02 -34.05 -3.29
CA PRO A 274 -24.86 -33.62 -4.06
C PRO A 274 -24.32 -32.29 -3.53
N GLY A 275 -23.07 -32.32 -3.07
CA GLY A 275 -22.28 -31.14 -2.77
C GLY A 275 -21.92 -30.40 -4.06
N SER A 276 -22.38 -29.15 -4.17
CA SER A 276 -21.77 -28.18 -5.08
C SER A 276 -20.49 -27.68 -4.42
N ALA A 277 -19.39 -28.36 -4.70
CA ALA A 277 -18.06 -27.90 -4.34
C ALA A 277 -17.73 -26.65 -5.17
N HIS A 278 -17.85 -25.48 -4.55
CA HIS A 278 -17.03 -24.35 -4.99
C HIS A 278 -15.57 -24.72 -4.70
N PRO A 279 -14.64 -24.55 -5.67
CA PRO A 279 -13.24 -24.74 -5.39
C PRO A 279 -12.82 -23.73 -4.31
N PRO A 280 -11.96 -24.11 -3.35
CA PRO A 280 -11.41 -23.17 -2.40
C PRO A 280 -10.66 -22.09 -3.20
N GLU A 281 -11.12 -20.86 -3.05
CA GLU A 281 -10.37 -19.66 -3.42
C GLU A 281 -9.12 -19.67 -2.53
N ASN A 282 -8.05 -20.28 -3.06
CA ASN A 282 -6.77 -20.36 -2.40
C ASN A 282 -6.35 -18.94 -2.07
N ALA A 283 -6.22 -18.67 -0.77
CA ALA A 283 -5.48 -17.55 -0.22
C ALA A 283 -4.02 -17.65 -0.67
N HIS A 284 -3.76 -17.28 -1.93
CA HIS A 284 -2.45 -16.83 -2.37
C HIS A 284 -2.23 -15.48 -1.69
N ALA A 285 -1.82 -15.53 -0.43
CA ALA A 285 -1.27 -14.41 0.31
C ALA A 285 -0.18 -13.77 -0.54
N TYR A 286 -0.48 -12.71 -1.30
CA TYR A 286 0.44 -11.86 -2.04
C TYR A 286 1.71 -12.52 -2.62
N ASN A 287 1.58 -13.77 -3.04
CA ASN A 287 2.60 -14.54 -3.74
C ASN A 287 2.18 -14.51 -5.21
N ALA A 288 2.21 -13.32 -5.81
CA ALA A 288 2.51 -13.26 -7.23
C ALA A 288 3.95 -13.81 -7.38
N PRO A 289 4.23 -14.65 -8.39
CA PRO A 289 5.48 -15.38 -8.49
C PRO A 289 6.66 -14.40 -8.41
N ALA A 290 7.57 -14.67 -7.48
CA ALA A 290 8.91 -14.08 -7.52
C ALA A 290 9.56 -14.55 -8.83
N GLU A 291 9.55 -13.71 -9.85
CA GLU A 291 10.38 -13.92 -11.03
C GLU A 291 11.84 -13.81 -10.58
N ALA A 292 12.51 -14.96 -10.56
CA ALA A 292 13.92 -15.07 -10.25
C ALA A 292 14.75 -14.33 -11.32
N HIS A 293 15.15 -13.10 -11.04
CA HIS A 293 16.15 -12.39 -11.84
C HIS A 293 17.56 -12.67 -11.31
N HIS A 294 18.15 -13.78 -11.77
CA HIS A 294 19.60 -13.91 -11.87
C HIS A 294 19.98 -13.98 -13.35
N ALA A 295 20.11 -12.83 -13.99
CA ALA A 295 20.93 -12.68 -15.19
C ALA A 295 22.20 -11.92 -14.78
N ALA A 296 23.33 -12.62 -14.82
CA ALA A 296 24.64 -12.03 -14.58
C ALA A 296 24.91 -10.97 -15.65
N HIS A 297 25.21 -9.73 -15.24
CA HIS A 297 25.76 -8.72 -16.12
C HIS A 297 27.16 -9.16 -16.60
N PRO A 298 27.46 -9.12 -17.91
CA PRO A 298 28.85 -9.22 -18.36
C PRO A 298 29.64 -7.96 -17.94
N PRO A 299 30.94 -8.10 -17.64
CA PRO A 299 31.76 -6.98 -17.18
C PRO A 299 31.88 -5.88 -18.26
N ALA A 300 31.79 -4.64 -17.79
CA ALA A 300 31.99 -3.45 -18.60
C ALA A 300 33.36 -3.45 -19.28
N ALA A 301 33.38 -3.10 -20.57
CA ALA A 301 34.60 -2.89 -21.33
C ALA A 301 35.40 -1.69 -20.77
N PRO A 302 36.74 -1.76 -20.74
CA PRO A 302 37.56 -0.67 -20.21
C PRO A 302 37.45 0.60 -21.07
N ALA A 303 37.29 1.74 -20.39
CA ALA A 303 37.27 3.06 -20.98
C ALA A 303 38.59 3.37 -21.70
N GLY A 304 38.51 3.63 -23.00
CA GLY A 304 39.65 4.03 -23.82
C GLY A 304 40.14 5.44 -23.48
N ASP A 305 41.44 5.55 -23.21
CA ASP A 305 42.20 6.78 -23.02
C ASP A 305 42.01 7.76 -24.19
N LYS A 306 41.40 8.92 -23.92
CA LYS A 306 41.43 10.06 -24.84
C LYS A 306 42.77 10.77 -24.71
N LYS A 307 43.68 10.49 -25.66
CA LYS A 307 44.93 11.22 -25.88
C LYS A 307 44.66 12.71 -26.12
N LYS A 308 45.39 13.56 -25.38
CA LYS A 308 45.57 14.99 -25.63
C LYS A 308 46.34 15.18 -26.94
N GLY A 309 45.72 15.82 -27.92
CA GLY A 309 46.39 16.34 -29.10
C GLY A 309 46.88 17.76 -28.85
N CYS A 310 48.19 17.93 -28.70
CA CYS A 310 48.86 19.20 -28.95
C CYS A 310 48.88 19.46 -30.46
N CYS A 311 48.57 20.67 -30.90
CA CYS A 311 49.10 21.21 -32.15
C CYS A 311 49.29 22.71 -31.98
N GLY A 312 50.54 23.16 -32.15
CA GLY A 312 50.93 24.55 -32.14
C GLY A 312 51.03 25.11 -33.56
N ILE A 313 50.89 26.44 -33.61
CA ILE A 313 51.62 27.42 -34.42
C ILE A 313 51.71 27.17 -35.94
N LEU A 314 50.99 28.00 -36.70
CA LEU A 314 51.56 29.11 -37.49
C LEU A 314 50.60 30.30 -37.46
#